data_AF-A0A353RDG1-F1
#
_entry.id   AF-A0A353RDG1-F1
#
_cell.length_a   1.000
_cell.length_b   1.000
_cell.length_c   1.000
_cell.angle_alpha   90.00
_cell.angle_beta   90.00
_cell.angle_gamma   90.00
#
_symmetry.space_group_name_H-M   'P 1'
#
loop_
_entity.id
_entity.type
_entity.pdbx_description
1 polymer ?
#
loop_
_entity_poly.entity_id
_entity_poly.type
_entity_poly.pdbx_seq_one_letter_code
_entity_poly.pdbx_strand_id
1 'polypeptide(L)' 'AGFLLVGTDAASVGAPDDEAAPHRELLGAGVPLLEGLDLSRAEPGDYRLIALPLLLGGAEAAPVRAVLLRE' A
#
# COMPACT_ATOMS: atom_id res chain seq x y z
N ALA A 1 10.51 15.51 6.59
CA ALA A 1 10.57 14.30 5.73
C ALA A 1 9.22 13.60 5.85
N GLY A 2 8.68 13.08 4.75
CA GLY A 2 7.36 12.44 4.72
C GLY A 2 7.42 11.09 4.01
N PHE A 3 6.33 10.33 4.10
CA PHE A 3 6.18 9.04 3.42
C PHE A 3 5.67 9.26 1.99
N LEU A 4 6.18 8.46 1.05
CA LEU A 4 5.74 8.47 -0.36
C LEU A 4 4.73 7.38 -0.69
N LEU A 5 4.53 6.42 0.23
CA LEU A 5 3.60 5.30 0.13
C LEU A 5 3.36 4.75 1.53
N VAL A 6 2.15 4.25 1.80
CA VAL A 6 1.82 3.47 3.00
C VAL A 6 1.28 2.11 2.58
N GLY A 7 1.74 1.05 3.24
CA GLY A 7 1.27 -0.31 3.01
C GLY A 7 0.73 -0.97 4.28
N THR A 8 -0.22 -1.89 4.12
CA THR A 8 -0.81 -2.68 5.21
C THR A 8 -1.04 -4.13 4.77
N ASP A 9 -0.96 -5.06 5.72
CA ASP A 9 -1.33 -6.46 5.54
C ASP A 9 -2.84 -6.71 5.76
N ALA A 10 -3.56 -5.70 6.25
CA ALA A 10 -5.02 -5.72 6.31
C ALA A 10 -5.63 -5.54 4.91
N ALA A 11 -6.92 -5.89 4.79
CA ALA A 11 -7.69 -5.66 3.56
C ALA A 11 -7.90 -4.16 3.25
N SER A 12 -7.75 -3.29 4.25
CA SER A 12 -7.88 -1.84 4.12
C SER A 12 -7.02 -1.14 5.19
N VAL A 13 -6.52 0.07 4.90
CA VAL A 13 -6.00 1.01 5.91
C VAL A 13 -7.11 1.64 6.74
N GLY A 14 -8.35 1.57 6.24
CA GLY A 14 -9.56 2.04 6.88
C GLY A 14 -10.08 1.08 7.94
N ALA A 15 -10.71 1.64 8.98
CA ALA A 15 -11.44 0.84 9.94
C ALA A 15 -12.83 0.47 9.36
N PRO A 16 -13.46 -0.64 9.81
CA PRO A 16 -14.76 -1.06 9.28
C PRO A 16 -15.89 -0.03 9.44
N ASP A 17 -15.78 0.86 10.44
CA ASP A 17 -16.73 1.93 10.74
C ASP A 17 -16.45 3.24 9.98
N ASP A 18 -15.22 3.43 9.50
CA ASP A 18 -14.84 4.54 8.61
C ASP A 18 -13.66 4.16 7.71
N GLU A 19 -13.99 3.60 6.56
CA GLU A 19 -13.00 3.20 5.56
C GLU A 19 -12.38 4.41 4.85
N ALA A 20 -13.19 5.46 4.64
CA ALA A 20 -12.89 6.52 3.69
C ALA A 20 -12.03 7.65 4.25
N ALA A 21 -12.09 7.92 5.56
CA ALA A 21 -11.28 8.98 6.17
C ALA A 21 -9.77 8.83 5.91
N PRO A 22 -9.12 7.68 6.21
CA PRO A 22 -7.68 7.54 5.96
C PRO A 22 -7.34 7.56 4.47
N HIS A 23 -8.20 7.02 3.61
CA HIS A 23 -8.05 7.10 2.16
C HIS A 23 -8.00 8.55 1.68
N ARG A 24 -8.97 9.38 2.10
CA ARG A 24 -9.05 10.79 1.68
C ARG A 24 -7.86 11.59 2.16
N GLU A 25 -7.43 11.38 3.40
CA GLU A 25 -6.28 12.07 3.98
C GLU A 25 -4.98 11.71 3.21
N LEU A 26 -4.70 10.41 3.06
CA LEU A 26 -3.46 9.94 2.44
C LEU A 26 -3.42 10.22 0.94
N LEU A 27 -4.50 9.92 0.20
CA LEU A 27 -4.57 10.20 -1.24
C LEU A 27 -4.62 11.71 -1.52
N GLY A 28 -5.27 12.49 -0.65
CA GLY A 28 -5.27 13.95 -0.73
C GLY A 28 -3.87 14.56 -0.54
N ALA A 29 -3.01 13.89 0.23
CA ALA A 29 -1.60 14.23 0.37
C ALA A 29 -0.69 13.64 -0.74
N GLY A 30 -1.26 12.93 -1.72
CA GLY A 30 -0.50 12.27 -2.79
C GLY A 30 0.24 11.01 -2.34
N VAL A 31 -0.15 10.41 -1.21
CA VAL A 31 0.44 9.18 -0.67
C VAL A 31 -0.43 7.99 -1.10
N PRO A 32 -0.01 7.19 -2.10
CA PRO A 32 -0.71 5.98 -2.50
C PRO A 32 -0.70 4.91 -1.41
N LEU A 33 -1.71 4.04 -1.49
CA LEU A 33 -1.94 2.93 -0.57
C LEU A 33 -1.61 1.59 -1.22
N LEU A 34 -1.05 0.67 -0.43
CA LEU A 34 -0.76 -0.70 -0.81
C LEU A 34 -1.35 -1.67 0.23
N GLU A 35 -2.50 -2.26 -0.08
CA GLU A 35 -3.29 -3.04 0.87
C GLU A 35 -3.24 -4.54 0.55
N GLY A 36 -3.59 -5.38 1.52
CA GLY A 36 -3.63 -6.83 1.36
C GLY A 36 -2.27 -7.50 1.21
N LEU A 37 -1.22 -6.92 1.80
CA LEU A 37 0.11 -7.52 1.79
C LEU A 37 0.16 -8.81 2.63
N ASP A 38 0.92 -9.80 2.17
CA ASP A 38 1.32 -10.93 3.03
C ASP A 38 2.70 -10.65 3.62
N LEU A 39 2.73 -10.26 4.88
CA LEU A 39 3.96 -9.99 5.65
C LEU A 39 4.30 -11.12 6.62
N SER A 40 3.59 -12.26 6.59
CA SER A 40 3.73 -13.35 7.57
C SER A 40 5.13 -13.96 7.66
N ARG A 41 5.96 -13.74 6.63
CA ARG A 41 7.34 -14.24 6.52
C ARG A 41 8.40 -13.13 6.48
N ALA A 42 7.99 -11.87 6.60
CA ALA A 42 8.90 -10.73 6.59
C ALA A 42 9.24 -10.32 8.03
N GLU A 43 10.53 -10.28 8.37
CA GLU A 43 10.98 -9.69 9.63
C GLU A 43 11.01 -8.15 9.52
N PRO A 44 10.79 -7.41 10.62
CA PRO A 44 10.95 -5.96 10.64
C PRO A 44 12.34 -5.51 10.19
N GLY A 45 12.40 -4.47 9.37
CA GLY A 45 13.64 -3.91 8.86
C GLY A 45 13.44 -3.14 7.56
N ASP A 46 14.56 -2.67 7.01
CA ASP A 46 14.56 -1.93 5.75
C ASP A 46 14.67 -2.90 4.56
N TYR A 47 13.85 -2.67 3.55
CA TYR A 47 13.82 -3.44 2.30
C TYR A 47 13.66 -2.51 1.12
N ARG A 48 14.11 -2.96 -0.05
CA ARG A 48 13.66 -2.38 -1.31
C ARG A 48 12.32 -2.98 -1.70
N LEU A 49 11.27 -2.16 -1.70
CA LEU A 49 9.93 -2.54 -2.18
C LEU A 49 9.87 -2.47 -3.71
N ILE A 50 9.31 -3.51 -4.34
CA ILE A 50 8.86 -3.49 -5.74
C ILE A 50 7.37 -3.85 -5.75
N ALA A 51 6.51 -2.92 -6.15
CA ALA A 51 5.06 -3.08 -6.20
C ALA A 51 4.48 -2.33 -7.41
N LEU A 52 4.89 -2.73 -8.61
CA LEU A 52 4.48 -2.05 -9.84
C LEU A 52 3.01 -2.40 -10.18
N PRO A 53 2.11 -1.41 -10.33
CA PRO A 53 0.72 -1.65 -10.71
C PRO A 53 0.62 -2.13 -12.15
N LEU A 54 -0.34 -3.02 -12.42
CA LEU A 54 -0.75 -3.26 -13.80
C LEU A 54 -1.29 -1.97 -14.42
N LEU A 55 -0.98 -1.75 -15.70
CA LEU A 55 -1.48 -0.60 -16.45
C LEU A 55 -2.96 -0.84 -16.85
N LEU A 56 -3.88 -0.47 -15.97
CA LEU A 56 -5.32 -0.61 -16.17
C LEU A 56 -5.96 0.76 -16.36
N GLY A 57 -6.33 1.09 -17.61
CA GLY A 57 -6.94 2.37 -17.94
C GLY A 57 -8.30 2.55 -17.28
N GLY A 58 -8.51 3.69 -16.61
CA GLY A 58 -9.79 4.04 -15.96
C GLY A 58 -10.09 3.28 -14.67
N ALA A 59 -9.17 2.47 -14.16
CA ALA A 59 -9.34 1.76 -12.90
C ALA A 59 -8.98 2.64 -11.69
N GLU A 60 -9.67 2.45 -10.58
CA GLU A 60 -9.41 3.14 -9.30
C GLU A 60 -8.19 2.57 -8.57
N ALA A 61 -7.88 1.30 -8.82
CA ALA A 61 -6.74 0.57 -8.28
C ALA A 61 -6.25 -0.48 -9.29
N ALA A 62 -5.04 -1.00 -9.06
CA ALA A 62 -4.49 -2.08 -9.86
C ALA A 62 -3.81 -3.12 -8.96
N PRO A 63 -3.93 -4.43 -9.28
CA PRO A 63 -3.21 -5.45 -8.56
C PRO A 63 -1.70 -5.30 -8.83
N VAL A 64 -0.91 -5.69 -7.85
CA VAL A 64 0.55 -5.73 -7.92
C VAL A 64 1.06 -7.12 -7.56
N ARG A 65 2.26 -7.44 -8.03
CA ARG A 65 3.08 -8.46 -7.39
C ARG A 65 4.08 -7.76 -6.48
N ALA A 66 3.67 -7.50 -5.24
CA ALA A 66 4.55 -6.89 -4.25
C ALA A 66 5.65 -7.87 -3.84
N VAL A 67 6.90 -7.42 -3.87
CA VAL A 67 8.06 -8.16 -3.34
C VAL A 67 8.96 -7.23 -2.54
N LEU A 68 9.55 -7.80 -1.49
CA LEU A 68 10.59 -7.15 -0.69
C LEU A 68 11.94 -7.79 -1.03
N LEU A 69 12.93 -6.95 -1.31
CA LEU A 69 14.32 -7.37 -1.52
C LEU A 69 15.17 -6.88 -0.35
N ARG A 70 15.92 -7.79 0.26
CA ARG A 70 17.03 -7.43 1.14
C ARG A 70 18.25 -7.09 0.28
N GLU A 71 18.97 -6.06 0.66
CA GLU A 71 20.33 -5.80 0.13
C GLU A 71 21.38 -6.63 0.87
#